data_AF-A0A1B6HUT8-F1
#
_entry.id   AF-A0A1B6HUT8-F1
#
_cell.length_a   1.000
_cell.length_b   1.000
_cell.length_c   1.000
_cell.angle_alpha   90.00
_cell.angle_beta   90.00
_cell.angle_gamma   90.00
#
_symmetry.space_group_name_H-M   'P 1'
#
loop_
_entity.id
_entity.type
_entity.pdbx_description
1 polymer ?
#
loop_
_entity_poly.entity_id
_entity_poly.type
_entity_poly.pdbx_seq_one_letter_code
_entity_poly.pdbx_strand_id
1 'polypeptide(L)'
;ASCATVVWQDGSVESDIPSTELYPIHHLDDQEFFPGDFVYEVREENATRVYGVIQSVDHAGRTATVQWFRTYTSTDDPQPSLLQRNEVSVYDLKDHPDFQYRPGTVVIRVANFEGE
;
A
#
# COMPACT_ATOMS: atom_id res chain seq x y z
N ALA A 1 17.41 -25.07 -7.15
CA ALA A 1 16.92 -24.57 -5.85
C ALA A 1 15.89 -23.49 -6.11
N SER A 2 14.85 -23.37 -5.29
CA SER A 2 13.90 -22.25 -5.40
C SER A 2 14.55 -21.00 -4.80
N CYS A 3 14.47 -19.88 -5.50
CA CYS A 3 14.86 -18.58 -5.00
C CYS A 3 13.68 -17.61 -5.06
N ALA A 4 13.77 -16.51 -4.31
CA ALA A 4 12.77 -15.46 -4.29
C ALA A 4 13.44 -14.08 -4.41
N THR A 5 12.67 -13.13 -4.94
CA THR A 5 12.99 -11.70 -4.86
C THR A 5 12.11 -11.09 -3.78
N VAL A 6 12.73 -10.44 -2.80
CA VAL A 6 12.05 -9.85 -1.64
C VAL A 6 12.17 -8.34 -1.70
N VAL A 7 11.06 -7.66 -1.41
CA VAL A 7 11.02 -6.23 -1.13
C VAL A 7 10.91 -6.09 0.39
N TRP A 8 11.93 -5.50 1.01
CA TRP A 8 11.99 -5.30 2.45
C TRP A 8 11.23 -4.03 2.88
N GLN A 9 10.93 -3.90 4.18
CA GLN A 9 10.14 -2.78 4.71
C GLN A 9 10.76 -1.41 4.41
N ASP A 10 12.09 -1.31 4.38
CA ASP A 10 12.81 -0.08 4.03
C ASP A 10 12.74 0.27 2.52
N GLY A 11 12.08 -0.57 1.71
CA GLY A 11 11.93 -0.43 0.27
C GLY A 11 13.09 -1.00 -0.53
N SER A 12 14.13 -1.54 0.12
CA SER A 12 15.22 -2.22 -0.58
C SER A 12 14.74 -3.54 -1.20
N VAL A 13 15.39 -3.94 -2.31
CA VAL A 13 15.06 -5.17 -3.03
C VAL A 13 16.28 -6.07 -3.05
N GLU A 14 16.07 -7.31 -2.66
CA GLU A 14 17.10 -8.35 -2.69
C GLU A 14 16.62 -9.52 -3.55
N SER A 15 17.41 -9.88 -4.56
CA SER A 15 17.10 -10.95 -5.50
C SER A 15 17.83 -12.23 -5.11
N ASP A 16 17.34 -13.35 -5.65
CA ASP A 16 18.04 -14.64 -5.60
C ASP A 16 18.23 -15.22 -4.19
N ILE A 17 17.43 -14.78 -3.21
CA ILE A 17 17.45 -15.34 -1.86
C ILE A 17 16.96 -16.79 -1.92
N PRO A 18 17.72 -17.78 -1.42
CA PRO A 18 17.23 -19.15 -1.31
C PRO A 18 15.95 -19.18 -0.47
N SER A 19 14.88 -19.78 -0.99
CA SER A 19 13.59 -19.77 -0.28
C SER A 19 13.64 -20.41 1.12
N THR A 20 14.66 -21.23 1.40
CA THR A 20 14.92 -21.86 2.71
C THR A 20 15.49 -20.90 3.76
N GLU A 21 15.94 -19.71 3.36
CA GLU A 21 16.47 -18.67 4.27
C GLU A 21 15.38 -17.68 4.71
N LEU A 22 14.21 -17.74 4.09
CA LEU A 22 13.07 -16.88 4.41
C LEU A 22 12.17 -17.53 5.46
N TYR A 23 11.87 -16.76 6.50
CA TYR A 23 10.98 -17.18 7.59
C TYR A 23 9.70 -16.33 7.56
N PRO A 24 8.51 -16.96 7.64
CA PRO A 24 7.26 -16.22 7.76
C PRO A 24 7.23 -15.40 9.05
N ILE A 25 6.70 -14.18 8.97
CA ILE A 25 6.41 -13.37 10.15
C ILE A 25 4.98 -13.70 10.62
N HIS A 26 4.83 -14.08 11.89
CA HIS A 26 3.56 -14.55 12.45
C HIS A 26 2.82 -13.53 13.31
N HIS A 27 3.51 -12.51 13.83
CA HIS A 27 2.95 -11.51 14.75
C HIS A 27 3.39 -10.12 14.31
N LEU A 28 2.50 -9.42 13.63
CA LEU A 28 2.64 -8.01 13.29
C LEU A 28 1.69 -7.20 14.18
N ASP A 29 2.11 -6.02 14.59
CA ASP A 29 1.22 -5.07 15.26
C ASP A 29 0.38 -4.29 14.21
N ASP A 30 -0.66 -3.58 14.66
CA ASP A 30 -1.57 -2.82 13.78
C ASP A 30 -0.92 -1.60 13.09
N GLN A 31 0.38 -1.35 13.31
CA GLN A 31 1.16 -0.28 12.71
C GLN A 31 2.36 -0.80 11.90
N GLU A 32 2.42 -2.11 11.63
CA GLU A 32 3.42 -2.71 10.76
C GLU A 32 2.93 -2.65 9.30
N PHE A 33 3.56 -1.79 8.53
CA PHE A 33 3.26 -1.60 7.11
C PHE A 33 4.40 -2.12 6.21
N PHE A 34 4.07 -2.39 4.96
CA PHE A 34 5.00 -2.88 3.95
C PHE A 34 4.83 -2.12 2.63
N PRO A 35 5.90 -2.01 1.82
CA PRO A 35 5.79 -1.42 0.49
C PRO A 35 4.64 -2.02 -0.33
N GLY A 36 3.82 -1.13 -0.91
CA GLY A 36 2.62 -1.49 -1.66
C GLY A 36 1.34 -1.56 -0.83
N ASP A 37 1.40 -1.45 0.50
CA ASP A 37 0.19 -1.34 1.32
C ASP A 37 -0.56 -0.04 1.02
N PHE A 38 -1.88 -0.15 0.92
CA PHE A 38 -2.76 0.99 0.74
C PHE A 38 -3.25 1.47 2.10
N VAL A 39 -3.14 2.77 2.34
CA VAL A 39 -3.47 3.38 3.62
C VAL A 39 -4.32 4.64 3.44
N TYR A 40 -4.92 5.10 4.53
CA TYR A 40 -5.47 6.45 4.64
C TYR A 40 -5.01 7.10 5.94
N GLU A 41 -5.03 8.43 5.98
CA GLU A 41 -4.66 9.18 7.18
C GLU A 41 -5.88 9.34 8.10
N VAL A 42 -5.74 8.97 9.38
CA VAL A 42 -6.85 8.94 10.35
C VAL A 42 -7.44 10.33 10.62
N ARG A 43 -6.63 11.39 10.45
CA ARG A 43 -7.00 12.77 10.79
C ARG A 43 -7.79 13.49 9.69
N GLU A 44 -7.95 12.88 8.51
CA GLU A 44 -8.59 13.53 7.37
C GLU A 44 -10.01 12.98 7.12
N GLU A 45 -11.02 13.82 7.28
CA GLU A 45 -12.43 13.50 6.97
C GLU A 45 -12.65 13.21 5.47
N ASN A 46 -11.68 13.56 4.61
CA ASN A 46 -11.68 13.30 3.16
C ASN A 46 -11.11 11.92 2.75
N ALA A 47 -10.92 11.00 3.70
CA ALA A 47 -10.33 9.67 3.50
C ALA A 47 -10.98 8.83 2.38
N THR A 48 -12.19 9.17 1.94
CA THR A 48 -12.90 8.43 0.87
C THR A 48 -12.37 8.70 -0.54
N ARG A 49 -11.62 9.78 -0.76
CA ARG A 49 -11.11 10.15 -2.11
C ARG A 49 -9.59 10.23 -2.20
N VAL A 50 -8.89 10.16 -1.08
CA VAL A 50 -7.43 10.22 -1.02
C VAL A 50 -6.93 8.97 -0.33
N TYR A 51 -6.00 8.27 -0.97
CA TYR A 51 -5.35 7.09 -0.40
C TYR A 51 -3.84 7.21 -0.56
N GLY A 52 -3.11 6.61 0.36
CA GLY A 52 -1.66 6.49 0.34
C GLY A 52 -1.24 5.10 -0.11
N VAL A 53 -0.07 5.00 -0.72
CA VAL A 53 0.62 3.73 -0.96
C VAL A 53 1.99 3.80 -0.29
N ILE A 54 2.25 2.88 0.64
CA ILE A 54 3.52 2.80 1.36
C ILE A 54 4.65 2.51 0.37
N GLN A 55 5.73 3.29 0.46
CA GLN A 55 6.92 3.13 -0.37
C GLN A 55 8.06 2.50 0.43
N SER A 56 8.21 2.91 1.69
CA SER A 56 9.18 2.39 2.65
C SER A 56 8.75 2.74 4.08
N VAL A 57 9.31 2.02 5.06
CA VAL A 57 9.03 2.16 6.49
C VAL A 57 10.36 2.22 7.25
N ASP A 58 10.50 3.21 8.13
CA ASP A 58 11.50 3.21 9.19
C ASP A 58 10.86 2.65 10.46
N HIS A 59 11.07 1.36 10.70
CA HIS A 59 10.53 0.67 11.86
C HIS A 59 11.04 1.27 13.18
N ALA A 60 12.30 1.72 13.22
CA ALA A 60 12.89 2.30 14.43
C ALA A 60 12.33 3.71 14.72
N GLY A 61 12.19 4.53 13.67
CA GLY A 61 11.59 5.87 13.74
C GLY A 61 10.07 5.87 13.88
N ARG A 62 9.41 4.73 13.62
CA ARG A 62 7.94 4.61 13.53
C ARG A 62 7.35 5.59 12.52
N THR A 63 8.01 5.70 11.37
CA THR A 63 7.58 6.53 10.24
C THR A 63 7.52 5.72 8.95
N ALA A 64 6.73 6.19 7.99
CA ALA A 64 6.65 5.62 6.67
C ALA A 64 6.72 6.72 5.60
N THR A 65 7.41 6.44 4.50
CA THR A 65 7.32 7.25 3.29
C THR A 65 6.11 6.80 2.50
N VAL A 66 5.16 7.71 2.30
CA VAL A 66 3.88 7.41 1.64
C VAL A 66 3.75 8.25 0.38
N GLN A 67 3.26 7.62 -0.68
CA GLN A 67 2.89 8.31 -1.90
C GLN A 67 1.36 8.41 -1.98
N TRP A 68 0.85 9.64 -2.03
CA TRP A 68 -0.56 9.94 -1.92
C TRP A 68 -1.20 10.19 -3.27
N PHE A 69 -2.42 9.67 -3.43
CA PHE A 69 -3.19 9.73 -4.66
C PHE A 69 -4.61 10.18 -4.39
N ARG A 70 -5.20 10.91 -5.33
CA ARG A 70 -6.64 11.15 -5.37
C ARG A 70 -7.29 10.20 -6.37
N THR A 71 -8.35 9.53 -5.92
CA THR A 71 -9.16 8.62 -6.74
C THR A 71 -9.77 9.36 -7.93
N TYR A 72 -9.92 8.68 -9.06
CA TYR A 72 -10.60 9.23 -10.23
C TYR A 72 -12.12 9.10 -10.10
N THR A 73 -12.85 10.04 -10.72
CA THR A 73 -14.31 10.00 -10.83
C THR A 73 -14.76 9.83 -12.29
N SER A 74 -13.88 10.05 -13.26
CA SER A 74 -14.18 9.92 -14.69
C SER A 74 -14.12 8.46 -15.15
N THR A 75 -15.06 8.07 -16.01
CA THR A 75 -15.05 6.78 -16.70
C THR A 75 -14.19 6.77 -17.96
N ASP A 76 -13.92 7.94 -18.54
CA ASP A 76 -13.25 8.05 -19.84
C ASP A 76 -11.72 7.84 -19.73
N ASP A 77 -11.14 8.20 -18.58
CA ASP A 77 -9.72 8.03 -18.27
C ASP A 77 -9.55 7.70 -16.76
N PRO A 78 -9.77 6.43 -16.37
CA PRO A 78 -9.80 6.01 -14.98
C PRO A 78 -8.38 5.88 -14.38
N GLN A 79 -7.70 7.01 -14.17
CA GLN A 79 -6.36 7.05 -13.56
C GLN A 79 -6.31 7.91 -12.29
N PRO A 80 -5.72 7.40 -11.20
CA PRO A 80 -5.54 8.18 -9.98
C PRO A 80 -4.56 9.33 -10.23
N SER A 81 -4.80 10.46 -9.57
CA SER A 81 -3.91 11.63 -9.66
C SER A 81 -2.91 11.61 -8.50
N LEU A 82 -1.61 11.64 -8.82
CA LEU A 82 -0.55 11.77 -7.83
C LEU A 82 -0.63 13.14 -7.16
N LEU A 83 -0.69 13.17 -5.82
CA LEU A 83 -0.73 14.39 -5.04
C LEU A 83 0.66 14.77 -4.54
N GLN A 84 1.25 13.91 -3.70
CA GLN A 84 2.53 14.17 -3.06
C GLN A 84 3.18 12.89 -2.55
N ARG A 85 4.44 12.99 -2.16
CA ARG A 85 5.16 11.98 -1.39
C ARG A 85 5.74 12.66 -0.15
N ASN A 86 5.45 12.12 1.02
CA ASN A 86 5.98 12.64 2.28
C ASN A 86 6.13 11.52 3.32
N GLU A 87 6.95 11.80 4.32
CA GLU A 87 7.08 10.97 5.51
C GLU A 87 5.95 11.29 6.49
N VAL A 88 5.37 10.26 7.09
CA VAL A 88 4.28 10.35 8.08
C VAL A 88 4.51 9.37 9.22
N SER A 89 3.89 9.65 10.35
CA SER A 89 3.84 8.74 11.50
C SER A 89 2.99 7.52 11.18
N VAL A 90 3.48 6.30 11.48
CA VAL A 90 2.67 5.08 11.31
C VAL A 90 1.43 5.06 12.19
N TYR A 91 1.42 5.83 13.28
CA TYR A 91 0.25 5.96 14.18
C TYR A 91 -0.89 6.78 13.58
N ASP A 92 -0.60 7.58 12.56
CA ASP A 92 -1.60 8.37 11.84
C ASP A 92 -2.14 7.64 10.61
N LEU A 93 -1.66 6.41 10.34
CA LEU A 93 -2.07 5.57 9.22
C LEU A 93 -2.98 4.44 9.67
N LYS A 94 -3.87 4.04 8.75
CA LYS A 94 -4.65 2.80 8.82
C LYS A 94 -4.74 2.16 7.45
N ASP A 95 -4.89 0.84 7.41
CA ASP A 95 -5.14 0.10 6.18
C ASP A 95 -6.40 0.61 5.48
N HIS A 96 -6.31 0.77 4.15
CA HIS A 96 -7.46 1.16 3.36
C HIS A 96 -8.52 0.04 3.37
N PRO A 97 -9.79 0.32 3.75
CA PRO A 97 -10.80 -0.71 3.90
C PRO A 97 -11.11 -1.45 2.58
N ASP A 98 -11.04 -0.74 1.46
CA ASP A 98 -11.41 -1.28 0.14
C ASP A 98 -10.21 -1.73 -0.72
N PHE A 99 -8.99 -1.26 -0.42
CA PHE A 99 -7.81 -1.49 -1.26
C PHE A 99 -6.83 -2.34 -0.49
N GLN A 100 -6.82 -3.65 -0.77
CA GLN A 100 -5.97 -4.63 -0.08
C GLN A 100 -5.34 -5.64 -1.04
N TYR A 101 -5.34 -5.33 -2.34
CA TYR A 101 -4.80 -6.21 -3.37
C TYR A 101 -3.28 -6.10 -3.44
N ARG A 102 -2.62 -7.23 -3.70
CA ARG A 102 -1.15 -7.38 -3.77
C ARG A 102 -0.76 -7.90 -5.17
N PRO A 103 0.53 -7.87 -5.54
CA PRO A 103 0.99 -8.58 -6.74
C PRO A 103 0.48 -10.03 -6.76
N GLY A 104 -0.19 -10.41 -7.85
CA GLY A 104 -0.84 -11.73 -8.00
C GLY A 104 -2.32 -11.76 -7.64
N THR A 105 -2.89 -10.72 -7.04
CA THR A 105 -4.34 -10.61 -6.83
C THR A 105 -5.08 -10.35 -8.15
N VAL A 106 -6.18 -11.07 -8.37
CA VAL A 106 -7.12 -10.78 -9.47
C VAL A 106 -8.16 -9.78 -8.95
N VAL A 107 -8.25 -8.61 -9.60
CA VAL A 107 -9.21 -7.57 -9.26
C VAL A 107 -10.26 -7.43 -10.36
N ILE A 108 -11.52 -7.20 -9.97
CA ILE A 108 -12.63 -6.96 -10.89
C ILE A 108 -13.18 -5.58 -10.58
N ARG A 109 -13.12 -4.68 -11.57
CA ARG A 109 -13.80 -3.38 -11.47
C ARG A 109 -15.28 -3.58 -11.76
N VAL A 110 -16.11 -3.46 -10.72
CA VAL A 110 -17.57 -3.43 -10.90
C VAL A 110 -17.95 -2.01 -11.30
N ALA A 111 -18.28 -1.81 -12.57
CA ALA A 111 -18.91 -0.57 -13.01
C ALA A 111 -20.37 -0.59 -12.56
N ASN A 112 -20.84 0.49 -11.94
CA ASN A 112 -22.29 0.71 -11.85
C ASN A 112 -22.78 0.88 -13.29
N PHE A 113 -23.43 -0.15 -13.82
CA PHE A 113 -24.20 -0.01 -15.04
C PHE A 113 -25.37 0.89 -14.67
N GLU A 114 -25.34 2.16 -15.10
CA GLU A 114 -26.57 2.95 -15.16
C GLU A 114 -27.41 2.31 -16.25
N GLY A 115 -28.31 1.42 -15.83
CA GLY A 115 -29.38 0.92 -16.69
C GLY A 115 -30.21 2.09 -17.18
N GLU A 116 -30.50 2.06 -18.48
CA GLU A 116 -31.40 2.97 -19.21
C GLU A 116 -32.69 3.30 -18.46
#